data_AF-A0A1Q7F8I5-F1
#
_entry.id   AF-A0A1Q7F8I5-F1
#
_cell.length_a   1.000
_cell.length_b   1.000
_cell.length_c   1.000
_cell.angle_alpha   90.00
_cell.angle_beta   90.00
_cell.angle_gamma   90.00
#
_symmetry.space_group_name_H-M   'P 1'
#
loop_
_entity.id
_entity.type
_entity.pdbx_description
1 polymer ?
#
loop_
_entity_poly.entity_id
_entity_poly.type
_entity_poly.pdbx_seq_one_letter_code
_entity_poly.pdbx_strand_id
1 'polypeptide(L)'
;MKYRSRTEIASRILESANGGTTKTKIMYRAFLSYAQLKEYLTVLEESGLLAYDKGGQIYKTTQKGLHFLNITHSLQGLMDGIPTTQGLKK
;
A
#
# COMPACT_ATOMS: atom_id res chain seq x y z
N MET A 1 12.91 15.80 0.18
CA MET A 1 11.98 14.75 -0.31
C MET A 1 11.63 13.83 0.84
N LYS A 2 10.35 13.68 1.17
CA LYS A 2 9.90 12.68 2.15
C LYS A 2 9.92 11.32 1.44
N TYR A 3 10.80 10.42 1.88
CA TYR A 3 10.80 9.05 1.37
C TYR A 3 9.54 8.35 1.87
N ARG A 4 8.83 7.68 0.94
CA ARG A 4 7.67 6.86 1.29
C ARG A 4 8.17 5.57 1.93
N SER A 5 7.58 5.22 3.07
CA SER A 5 7.89 3.94 3.72
C SER A 5 7.33 2.78 2.90
N ARG A 6 7.86 1.57 3.12
CA ARG A 6 7.31 0.35 2.50
C ARG A 6 5.83 0.15 2.85
N THR A 7 5.47 0.47 4.09
CA THR A 7 4.09 0.42 4.59
C THR A 7 3.21 1.43 3.85
N GLU A 8 3.67 2.66 3.62
CA GLU A 8 2.92 3.68 2.89
C GLU A 8 2.68 3.26 1.42
N ILE A 9 3.68 2.66 0.78
CA ILE A 9 3.53 2.13 -0.58
C ILE A 9 2.54 0.97 -0.61
N ALA A 10 2.65 0.03 0.32
CA ALA A 10 1.72 -1.10 0.45
C ALA A 10 0.28 -0.60 0.66
N SER A 11 0.07 0.34 1.58
CA SER A 11 -1.27 0.92 1.83
C SER A 11 -1.85 1.56 0.59
N ARG A 12 -1.09 2.39 -0.14
CA ARG A 12 -1.57 3.00 -1.39
C ARG A 12 -1.97 1.99 -2.47
N ILE A 13 -1.24 0.88 -2.58
CA ILE A 13 -1.60 -0.20 -3.50
C ILE A 13 -2.93 -0.84 -3.09
N LEU A 14 -3.07 -1.20 -1.82
CA LEU A 14 -4.28 -1.83 -1.28
C LEU A 14 -5.48 -0.88 -1.32
N GLU A 15 -5.31 0.42 -1.08
CA GLU A 15 -6.37 1.42 -1.27
C GLU A 15 -6.79 1.52 -2.73
N SER A 16 -5.82 1.57 -3.65
CA SER A 16 -6.10 1.65 -5.08
C SER A 16 -6.84 0.41 -5.60
N ALA A 17 -6.58 -0.76 -5.01
CA ALA A 17 -7.21 -2.02 -5.35
C ALA A 17 -8.50 -2.31 -4.56
N ASN A 18 -8.90 -1.42 -3.65
CA ASN A 18 -10.19 -1.55 -2.98
C ASN A 18 -11.31 -1.39 -4.02
N GLY A 19 -12.20 -2.39 -4.10
CA GLY A 19 -13.23 -2.48 -5.15
C GLY A 19 -12.76 -3.10 -6.48
N GLY A 20 -11.49 -3.48 -6.61
CA GLY A 20 -10.95 -4.11 -7.82
C GLY A 20 -10.44 -3.09 -8.84
N THR A 21 -9.24 -3.31 -9.37
CA THR A 21 -8.63 -2.42 -10.36
C THR A 21 -7.55 -3.12 -11.18
N THR A 22 -7.09 -2.49 -12.27
CA THR A 22 -6.00 -3.04 -13.07
C THR A 22 -4.63 -2.63 -12.54
N LYS A 23 -3.61 -3.44 -12.84
CA LYS A 23 -2.19 -3.14 -12.51
C LYS A 23 -1.77 -1.72 -12.93
N THR A 24 -2.18 -1.31 -14.13
CA THR A 24 -1.85 0.02 -14.67
C THR A 24 -2.44 1.14 -13.81
N LYS A 25 -3.70 1.02 -13.37
CA LYS A 25 -4.32 2.02 -12.48
C LYS A 25 -3.62 2.09 -11.12
N ILE A 26 -3.19 0.95 -10.56
CA ILE A 26 -2.39 0.91 -9.32
C ILE A 26 -1.06 1.65 -9.54
N MET A 27 -0.37 1.38 -10.65
CA MET A 27 0.92 2.00 -10.97
C MET A 27 0.84 3.53 -10.93
N TYR A 28 -0.15 4.10 -11.63
CA TYR A 28 -0.34 5.54 -11.70
C TYR A 28 -0.76 6.13 -10.34
N ARG A 29 -1.69 5.50 -9.63
CA ARG A 29 -2.16 6.00 -8.31
C ARG A 29 -1.10 5.90 -7.22
N ALA A 30 -0.28 4.84 -7.26
CA ALA A 30 0.79 4.61 -6.32
C ALA A 30 2.12 5.26 -6.76
N PHE A 31 2.21 5.92 -7.91
CA PHE A 31 3.45 6.52 -8.43
C PHE A 31 4.64 5.55 -8.36
N LEU A 32 4.48 4.34 -8.90
CA LEU A 32 5.52 3.29 -8.89
C LEU A 32 6.01 3.02 -10.30
N SER A 33 7.30 2.66 -10.42
CA SER A 33 7.80 2.03 -11.65
C SER A 33 7.18 0.63 -11.81
N TYR A 34 7.23 0.10 -13.04
CA TYR A 34 6.74 -1.26 -13.32
C TYR A 34 7.46 -2.33 -12.48
N ALA A 35 8.78 -2.20 -12.30
CA ALA A 35 9.58 -3.14 -11.53
C ALA A 35 9.17 -3.13 -10.05
N GLN A 36 9.11 -1.95 -9.43
CA GLN A 36 8.67 -1.80 -8.04
C GLN A 36 7.26 -2.33 -7.84
N LEU A 37 6.32 -1.97 -8.73
CA LEU A 37 4.96 -2.45 -8.62
C LEU A 37 4.89 -3.98 -8.68
N LYS A 38 5.66 -4.63 -9.56
CA LYS A 38 5.68 -6.10 -9.66
C LYS A 38 6.13 -6.74 -8.36
N GLU A 39 7.20 -6.24 -7.74
CA GLU A 39 7.70 -6.74 -6.46
C GLU A 39 6.64 -6.61 -5.35
N TYR A 40 6.01 -5.45 -5.22
CA TYR A 40 4.96 -5.24 -4.22
C TYR A 40 3.72 -6.11 -4.47
N LEU A 41 3.28 -6.26 -5.73
CA LEU A 41 2.11 -7.10 -6.04
C LEU A 41 2.38 -8.55 -5.64
N THR A 42 3.56 -9.08 -5.93
CA THR A 42 3.96 -10.44 -5.51
C THR A 42 3.91 -10.58 -3.99
N VAL A 43 4.56 -9.68 -3.25
CA VAL A 43 4.59 -9.74 -1.77
C VAL A 43 3.20 -9.60 -1.16
N LEU A 44 2.36 -8.72 -1.69
CA LEU A 44 1.00 -8.49 -1.19
C LEU A 44 0.05 -9.65 -1.49
N GLU A 45 0.25 -10.32 -2.63
CA GLU A 45 -0.49 -11.52 -3.00
C GLU A 45 -0.07 -12.73 -2.15
N GLU A 46 1.23 -12.97 -2.01
CA GLU A 46 1.78 -14.05 -1.16
C GLU A 46 1.39 -13.89 0.32
N SER A 47 1.33 -12.65 0.82
CA SER A 47 0.86 -12.36 2.18
C SER A 47 -0.66 -12.41 2.33
N GLY A 48 -1.41 -12.61 1.24
CA GLY A 48 -2.87 -12.69 1.22
C GLY A 48 -3.57 -11.36 1.48
N LEU A 49 -2.87 -10.23 1.36
CA LEU A 49 -3.43 -8.88 1.49
C LEU A 49 -4.12 -8.42 0.21
N LEU A 50 -3.68 -8.96 -0.93
CA LEU A 50 -4.19 -8.68 -2.26
C LEU A 50 -4.53 -9.99 -2.97
N ALA A 51 -5.60 -10.00 -3.76
CA ALA A 51 -5.96 -11.12 -4.62
C ALA A 51 -5.93 -10.68 -6.08
N TYR A 52 -5.48 -11.57 -6.96
CA TYR A 52 -5.50 -11.37 -8.40
C TYR A 52 -6.53 -12.28 -9.06
N ASP A 53 -7.49 -11.69 -9.77
CA ASP A 53 -8.39 -12.43 -10.64
C ASP A 53 -7.81 -12.45 -12.07
N LYS A 54 -7.43 -13.65 -12.51
CA LYS A 54 -6.89 -13.89 -13.84
C LYS A 54 -7.92 -13.66 -14.95
N GLY A 55 -9.21 -13.89 -14.67
CA GLY A 55 -10.28 -13.74 -15.65
C GLY A 55 -10.53 -12.27 -16.01
N GLY A 56 -10.58 -11.39 -15.01
CA GLY A 56 -10.75 -9.95 -15.20
C GLY A 56 -9.44 -9.15 -15.32
N GLN A 57 -8.28 -9.78 -15.08
CA GLN A 57 -6.98 -9.10 -14.91
C GLN A 57 -7.03 -7.96 -13.88
N ILE A 58 -7.79 -8.19 -12.80
CA ILE A 58 -8.00 -7.21 -11.73
C ILE A 58 -7.34 -7.68 -10.45
N TYR A 59 -6.76 -6.72 -9.74
CA TYR A 59 -6.29 -6.87 -8.37
C TYR A 59 -7.35 -6.31 -7.44
N LYS A 60 -7.66 -7.07 -6.38
CA LYS A 60 -8.66 -6.69 -5.38
C LYS A 60 -8.09 -6.88 -3.98
N THR A 61 -8.27 -5.88 -3.14
CA THR A 61 -7.88 -5.96 -1.73
C THR A 61 -8.73 -7.00 -1.00
N THR A 62 -8.08 -7.89 -0.25
CA THR A 62 -8.77 -8.93 0.51
C THR A 62 -9.29 -8.38 1.84
N GLN A 63 -10.08 -9.16 2.57
CA GLN A 63 -10.48 -8.80 3.94
C GLN A 63 -9.26 -8.63 4.87
N LYS A 64 -8.23 -9.47 4.70
CA LYS A 64 -6.97 -9.34 5.43
C LYS A 64 -6.25 -8.03 5.07
N GLY A 65 -6.26 -7.65 3.79
CA GLY A 65 -5.73 -6.37 3.31
C GLY A 65 -6.46 -5.16 3.88
N LEU A 66 -7.80 -5.21 3.97
CA LEU A 66 -8.60 -4.17 4.61
C LEU A 66 -8.28 -4.02 6.10
N HIS A 67 -8.09 -5.15 6.81
CA HIS A 67 -7.69 -5.11 8.21
C HIS A 67 -6.30 -4.48 8.40
N PHE A 68 -5.34 -4.82 7.53
CA PHE A 68 -4.03 -4.19 7.50
C PHE A 68 -4.11 -2.67 7.30
N LEU A 69 -4.95 -2.20 6.38
CA LEU A 69 -5.17 -0.76 6.15
C LEU A 69 -5.72 -0.08 7.40
N ASN A 70 -6.72 -0.67 8.05
CA ASN A 70 -7.31 -0.10 9.27
C ASN A 70 -6.26 0.06 10.37
N ILE A 71 -5.46 -0.97 10.64
CA ILE A 71 -4.37 -0.90 11.63
C ILE A 71 -3.36 0.18 11.25
N THR A 72 -2.95 0.21 9.98
CA THR A 72 -1.94 1.17 9.50
C THR A 72 -2.44 2.61 9.66
N HIS A 73 -3.72 2.88 9.37
CA HIS A 73 -4.30 4.21 9.52
C HIS A 73 -4.43 4.61 10.99
N SER A 74 -4.83 3.69 11.87
CA SER A 74 -4.84 3.94 13.32
C SER A 74 -3.45 4.25 13.86
N LEU A 75 -2.43 3.50 13.43
CA LEU A 75 -1.04 3.75 13.82
C LEU A 75 -0.54 5.11 13.31
N GLN A 76 -0.83 5.47 12.07
CA GLN A 76 -0.45 6.77 11.52
C GLN A 76 -1.07 7.92 12.32
N GLY A 77 -2.36 7.83 12.66
CA GLY A 77 -3.04 8.84 13.48
C GLY A 77 -2.45 8.99 14.89
N LEU A 78 -1.99 7.89 15.50
CA LEU A 78 -1.27 7.93 16.77
C LEU A 78 0.12 8.57 16.62
N MET A 79 0.83 8.27 15.54
CA MET A 79 2.15 8.84 15.26
C MET A 79 2.11 10.34 14.96
N ASP A 80 1.05 10.81 14.30
CA ASP A 80 0.87 12.23 13.98
C ASP A 80 0.66 13.10 15.25
N GLY A 81 0.22 12.49 16.36
CA GLY A 81 0.09 13.14 17.67
C GLY A 81 1.37 13.14 18.52
N ILE A 82 2.42 12.44 18.09
CA ILE A 82 3.72 12.42 18.79
C ILE A 82 4.63 13.45 18.10
N PRO A 83 5.09 14.51 18.80
CA PRO A 83 6.12 15.38 18.27
C PRO A 83 7.36 14.52 18.01
N THR A 84 7.59 14.18 16.76
CA THR A 84 8.70 13.31 16.39
C THR A 84 9.98 14.11 16.60
N THR A 85 10.88 13.59 17.42
CA THR A 85 12.22 14.14 17.70
C THR A 85 13.11 14.03 16.46
N GLN A 86 12.71 14.64 15.34
CA GLN A 86 13.48 14.78 14.11
C GLN A 86 13.74 16.27 13.88
N GLY A 87 14.42 16.88 14.85
CA GLY A 87 14.83 18.29 14.83
C GLY A 87 16.13 18.59 15.58
N LEU A 88 16.82 17.58 16.12
CA LEU A 88 18.19 17.75 16.62
C LEU A 88 19.18 17.37 15.50
N LYS A 89 19.29 18.24 14.50
CA LYS A 89 20.54 18.35 13.76
C LYS A 89 21.21 19.65 14.20
N LYS A 90 22.39 19.47 14.83
CA LYS A 90 23.37 20.51 15.13
C LYS A 90 23.79 21.23 13.86
#